data_AF-A0A1Z5KZM8-F1
#
_entry.id   AF-A0A1Z5KZM8-F1
#
_cell.length_a   1.000
_cell.length_b   1.000
_cell.length_c   1.000
_cell.angle_alpha   90.00
_cell.angle_beta   90.00
_cell.angle_gamma   90.00
#
_symmetry.space_group_name_H-M   'P 1'
#
loop_
_entity.id
_entity.type
_entity.pdbx_description
1 polymer ?
#
loop_
_entity_poly.entity_id
_entity_poly.type
_entity_poly.pdbx_seq_one_letter_code
_entity_poly.pdbx_strand_id
1 'polypeptide(L)'
;MAVCHTVVPEVDQESKSITYQAASPDEGALVKGARDAGFVFTTRTPTTVTVNILGTEEQYEILNVLEFTSTRKRMSVIVRTPRGTLKLLCKGADTVIYERLGSEGQSFKDINLRHLEEWKNTYHKAATSLQNKERKLEDAAQLIETNLSLLGSTAIEDRLQDGVPETIADL
;
A
#
# COMPACT_ATOMS: atom_id res chain seq x y z
N MET A 1 -5.78 1.51 -3.25
CA MET A 1 -6.15 2.03 -1.91
C MET A 1 -6.69 0.93 -0.98
N ALA A 2 -7.60 0.04 -1.41
CA ALA A 2 -8.17 -1.03 -0.57
C ALA A 2 -7.32 -2.32 -0.40
N VAL A 3 -6.06 -2.34 -0.88
CA VAL A 3 -5.18 -3.53 -0.83
C VAL A 3 -3.80 -3.20 -0.27
N CYS A 4 -3.17 -2.13 -0.79
CA CYS A 4 -1.88 -1.64 -0.31
C CYS A 4 -2.05 -0.79 0.96
N HIS A 5 -2.19 -1.46 2.10
CA HIS A 5 -2.21 -0.87 3.44
C HIS A 5 -1.95 -1.94 4.49
N THR A 6 -1.88 -1.59 5.77
CA THR A 6 -1.90 -2.54 6.91
C THR A 6 -3.10 -2.39 7.85
N VAL A 7 -4.07 -1.52 7.51
CA VAL A 7 -5.35 -1.35 8.23
C VAL A 7 -6.04 -2.68 8.52
N VAL A 8 -6.61 -2.79 9.72
CA VAL A 8 -7.39 -3.92 10.20
C VAL A 8 -8.88 -3.55 10.21
N PRO A 9 -9.77 -4.35 9.60
CA PRO A 9 -11.21 -4.11 9.64
C PRO A 9 -11.81 -4.79 10.87
N GLU A 10 -12.71 -4.09 11.55
CA GLU A 10 -13.54 -4.61 12.63
C GLU A 10 -14.99 -4.58 12.17
N VAL A 11 -15.60 -5.76 12.06
CA VAL A 11 -16.99 -5.90 11.63
C VAL A 11 -17.86 -6.03 12.87
N ASP A 12 -18.78 -5.09 13.02
CA ASP A 12 -19.81 -5.16 14.05
C ASP A 12 -20.87 -6.20 13.65
N GLN A 13 -21.09 -7.20 14.51
CA GLN A 13 -21.93 -8.35 14.19
C GLN A 13 -23.43 -8.03 14.13
N GLU A 14 -23.87 -6.97 14.83
CA GLU A 14 -25.29 -6.58 14.88
C GLU A 14 -25.65 -5.64 13.74
N SER A 15 -24.89 -4.56 13.58
CA SER A 15 -25.13 -3.51 12.59
C SER A 15 -24.56 -3.85 11.20
N LYS A 16 -23.69 -4.85 11.10
CA LYS A 16 -22.88 -5.16 9.89
C LYS A 16 -22.03 -3.98 9.42
N SER A 17 -21.79 -2.99 10.30
CA SER A 17 -20.93 -1.85 9.99
C SER A 17 -19.47 -2.26 10.10
N ILE A 18 -18.61 -1.64 9.27
CA ILE A 18 -17.17 -1.89 9.27
C ILE A 18 -16.45 -0.65 9.78
N THR A 19 -15.69 -0.84 10.85
CA THR A 19 -14.76 0.14 11.40
C THR A 19 -13.33 -0.22 10.98
N TYR A 20 -12.51 0.78 10.70
CA TYR A 20 -11.14 0.58 10.23
C TYR A 20 -10.14 1.09 11.27
N GLN A 21 -9.34 0.16 11.81
CA GLN A 21 -8.24 0.46 12.73
C GLN A 21 -6.93 0.59 11.93
N ALA A 22 -6.33 1.78 11.98
CA ALA A 22 -5.12 2.09 11.25
C ALA A 22 -4.05 2.66 12.19
N ALA A 23 -2.79 2.32 11.95
CA ALA A 23 -1.67 2.89 12.71
C ALA A 23 -1.42 4.38 12.37
N SER A 24 -1.93 4.83 11.23
CA SER A 24 -1.88 6.23 10.78
C SER A 24 -3.27 6.70 10.36
N PRO A 25 -3.67 7.94 10.72
CA PRO A 25 -4.95 8.53 10.33
C PRO A 25 -5.09 8.62 8.80
N ASP A 26 -4.02 8.95 8.09
CA ASP A 26 -3.97 9.06 6.64
C ASP A 26 -4.34 7.73 5.97
N GLU A 27 -3.79 6.64 6.48
CA GLU A 27 -4.07 5.33 5.93
C GLU A 27 -5.53 4.91 6.17
N GLY A 28 -6.05 5.21 7.35
CA GLY A 28 -7.47 5.04 7.65
C GLY A 28 -8.37 5.87 6.72
N ALA A 29 -8.00 7.11 6.45
CA ALA A 29 -8.72 8.00 5.53
C ALA A 29 -8.74 7.45 4.10
N LEU A 30 -7.62 6.92 3.60
CA LEU A 30 -7.54 6.31 2.27
C LEU A 30 -8.43 5.07 2.13
N VAL A 31 -8.48 4.20 3.16
CA VAL A 31 -9.33 3.01 3.14
C VAL A 31 -10.80 3.38 3.25
N LYS A 32 -11.15 4.37 4.07
CA LYS A 32 -12.51 4.93 4.13
C LYS A 32 -12.94 5.52 2.79
N GLY A 33 -12.08 6.33 2.16
CA GLY A 33 -12.35 6.88 0.82
C GLY A 33 -12.53 5.79 -0.24
N ALA A 34 -11.75 4.71 -0.19
CA ALA A 34 -11.94 3.57 -1.08
C ALA A 34 -13.29 2.87 -0.87
N ARG A 35 -13.70 2.67 0.40
CA ARG A 35 -15.01 2.12 0.75
C ARG A 35 -16.14 2.99 0.21
N ASP A 36 -16.07 4.30 0.42
CA ASP A 36 -17.09 5.25 0.01
C ASP A 36 -17.20 5.33 -1.53
N ALA A 37 -16.12 4.99 -2.25
CA ALA A 37 -16.10 4.81 -3.71
C ALA A 37 -16.56 3.41 -4.20
N GLY A 38 -17.03 2.52 -3.31
CA GLY A 38 -17.53 1.19 -3.67
C GLY A 38 -16.49 0.06 -3.68
N PHE A 39 -15.28 0.31 -3.18
CA PHE A 39 -14.21 -0.68 -3.00
C PHE A 39 -14.04 -0.98 -1.51
N VAL A 40 -14.93 -1.81 -0.99
CA VAL A 40 -15.05 -2.06 0.45
C VAL A 40 -14.05 -3.12 0.87
N PHE A 41 -13.01 -2.72 1.58
CA PHE A 41 -12.11 -3.65 2.26
C PHE A 41 -12.82 -4.32 3.44
N THR A 42 -12.87 -5.65 3.46
CA THR A 42 -13.70 -6.40 4.45
C THR A 42 -12.87 -7.27 5.40
N THR A 43 -11.82 -7.93 4.91
CA THR A 43 -11.06 -8.90 5.70
C THR A 43 -9.58 -8.80 5.38
N ARG A 44 -8.74 -8.94 6.41
CA ARG A 44 -7.29 -9.11 6.26
C ARG A 44 -6.79 -10.24 7.13
N THR A 45 -5.98 -11.10 6.53
CA THR A 45 -5.15 -12.09 7.21
C THR A 45 -3.68 -11.78 6.91
N PRO A 46 -2.71 -12.49 7.52
CA PRO A 46 -1.31 -12.34 7.15
C PRO A 46 -0.99 -12.65 5.67
N THR A 47 -1.85 -13.44 5.01
CA THR A 47 -1.61 -13.93 3.63
C THR A 47 -2.70 -13.53 2.65
N THR A 48 -3.76 -12.84 3.07
CA THR A 48 -4.86 -12.44 2.18
C THR A 48 -5.47 -11.10 2.56
N VAL A 49 -5.97 -10.39 1.56
CA VAL A 49 -6.87 -9.23 1.69
C VAL A 49 -8.11 -9.48 0.85
N THR A 50 -9.28 -9.31 1.45
CA THR A 50 -10.56 -9.42 0.77
C THR A 50 -11.17 -8.04 0.60
N VAL A 51 -11.62 -7.76 -0.63
CA VAL A 51 -12.28 -6.51 -1.02
C VAL A 51 -13.58 -6.84 -1.74
N ASN A 52 -14.68 -6.26 -1.28
CA ASN A 52 -15.94 -6.26 -2.03
C ASN A 52 -15.93 -5.09 -3.01
N ILE A 53 -15.91 -5.41 -4.29
CA ILE A 53 -15.89 -4.47 -5.40
C ILE A 53 -17.26 -4.48 -6.05
N LEU A 54 -18.05 -3.43 -5.81
CA LEU A 54 -19.39 -3.26 -6.40
C LEU A 54 -20.30 -4.49 -6.23
N GLY A 55 -20.25 -5.14 -5.06
CA GLY A 55 -21.04 -6.33 -4.73
C GLY A 55 -20.34 -7.67 -5.02
N THR A 56 -19.20 -7.66 -5.70
CA THR A 56 -18.41 -8.87 -5.98
C THR A 56 -17.25 -8.97 -5.01
N GLU A 57 -17.17 -10.06 -4.25
CA GLU A 57 -16.04 -10.31 -3.36
C GLU A 57 -14.82 -10.81 -4.14
N GLU A 58 -13.71 -10.08 -4.03
CA GLU A 58 -12.42 -10.46 -4.58
C GLU A 58 -11.40 -10.66 -3.47
N GLN A 59 -10.66 -11.78 -3.54
CA GLN A 59 -9.60 -12.09 -2.60
C GLN A 59 -8.22 -12.01 -3.28
N TYR A 60 -7.33 -11.23 -2.67
CA TYR A 60 -5.96 -11.04 -3.09
C TYR A 60 -5.03 -11.79 -2.12
N GLU A 61 -4.16 -12.64 -2.65
CA GLU A 61 -3.11 -13.31 -1.86
C GLU A 61 -1.97 -12.32 -1.61
N ILE A 62 -1.63 -12.03 -0.36
CA ILE A 62 -0.46 -11.25 0.01
C ILE A 62 0.76 -12.17 -0.04
N LEU A 63 1.68 -11.86 -0.94
CA LEU A 63 2.94 -12.59 -1.06
C LEU A 63 4.03 -11.96 -0.21
N ASN A 64 4.06 -10.63 -0.13
CA ASN A 64 5.00 -9.85 0.69
C ASN A 64 4.43 -8.45 0.97
N VAL A 65 4.78 -7.90 2.13
CA VAL A 65 4.53 -6.50 2.51
C VAL A 65 5.87 -5.83 2.73
N LEU A 66 6.09 -4.69 2.07
CA LEU A 66 7.21 -3.80 2.28
C LEU A 66 6.69 -2.58 3.04
N GLU A 67 6.80 -2.65 4.37
CA GLU A 67 6.18 -1.69 5.28
C GLU A 67 6.70 -0.26 5.10
N PHE A 68 5.84 0.69 5.43
CA PHE A 68 6.23 2.09 5.50
C PHE A 68 7.29 2.30 6.59
N THR A 69 8.33 3.05 6.27
CA THR A 69 9.27 3.58 7.28
C THR A 69 9.55 5.06 6.98
N SER A 70 10.00 5.80 7.99
CA SER A 70 10.40 7.20 7.85
C SER A 70 11.52 7.40 6.83
N THR A 71 12.41 6.42 6.70
CA THR A 71 13.50 6.39 5.72
C THR A 71 12.97 6.15 4.30
N ARG A 72 12.03 5.21 4.14
CA ARG A 72 11.51 4.80 2.82
C ARG A 72 10.48 5.75 2.24
N LYS A 73 9.65 6.35 3.12
CA LYS A 73 8.51 7.22 2.79
C LYS A 73 7.53 6.62 1.77
N ARG A 74 7.47 5.29 1.69
CA ARG A 74 6.59 4.51 0.80
C ARG A 74 6.31 3.14 1.43
N MET A 75 5.18 2.56 1.05
CA MET A 75 4.78 1.20 1.33
C MET A 75 4.48 0.48 0.02
N SER A 76 4.81 -0.80 -0.04
CA SER A 76 4.39 -1.65 -1.15
C SER A 76 3.83 -2.98 -0.68
N VAL A 77 2.93 -3.54 -1.48
CA VAL A 77 2.45 -4.91 -1.32
C VAL A 77 2.61 -5.66 -2.63
N ILE A 78 3.08 -6.90 -2.54
CA ILE A 78 3.12 -7.82 -3.67
C ILE A 78 1.98 -8.80 -3.46
N VAL A 79 1.09 -8.87 -4.45
CA VAL A 79 -0.11 -9.69 -4.37
C VAL A 79 -0.27 -10.58 -5.58
N ARG A 80 -0.93 -11.73 -5.38
CA ARG A 80 -1.58 -12.47 -6.46
C ARG A 80 -3.04 -12.06 -6.52
N THR A 81 -3.49 -11.65 -7.69
CA THR A 81 -4.89 -11.29 -7.93
C THR A 81 -5.77 -12.55 -7.99
N PRO A 82 -7.11 -12.42 -7.88
CA PRO A 82 -8.03 -13.53 -8.11
C PRO A 82 -7.86 -14.23 -9.48
N ARG A 83 -7.32 -13.50 -10.47
CA ARG A 83 -7.04 -14.02 -11.82
C ARG A 83 -5.70 -14.75 -11.92
N GLY A 84 -4.97 -14.90 -10.83
CA GLY A 84 -3.66 -15.58 -10.78
C GLY A 84 -2.47 -14.71 -11.19
N THR A 85 -2.70 -13.48 -11.65
CA THR A 85 -1.62 -12.54 -12.04
C THR A 85 -0.96 -11.92 -10.82
N LEU A 86 0.33 -11.61 -10.92
CA LEU A 86 1.07 -10.94 -9.86
C LEU A 86 1.04 -9.43 -10.07
N LYS A 87 0.89 -8.68 -8.97
CA LYS A 87 0.98 -7.21 -8.98
C LYS A 87 1.79 -6.71 -7.80
N LEU A 88 2.63 -5.70 -8.06
CA LEU A 88 3.23 -4.86 -7.03
C LEU A 88 2.45 -3.54 -7.00
N LEU A 89 1.89 -3.22 -5.85
CA LEU A 89 1.21 -1.96 -5.59
C LEU A 89 2.06 -1.15 -4.63
N CYS A 90 2.43 0.06 -5.01
CA CYS A 90 3.25 0.98 -4.22
C CYS A 90 2.46 2.28 -3.97
N LYS A 91 2.50 2.79 -2.74
CA LYS A 91 2.01 4.12 -2.36
C LYS A 91 3.07 4.84 -1.52
N GLY A 92 3.25 6.13 -1.72
CA GLY A 92 4.27 6.90 -1.00
C GLY A 92 4.24 8.37 -1.38
N ALA A 93 5.20 9.12 -0.85
CA ALA A 93 5.39 10.53 -1.21
C ALA A 93 5.65 10.69 -2.71
N ASP A 94 5.16 11.80 -3.28
CA ASP A 94 5.26 12.14 -4.69
C ASP A 94 6.68 11.98 -5.26
N THR A 95 7.65 12.72 -4.71
CA THR A 95 9.07 12.69 -5.08
C THR A 95 9.64 11.27 -5.07
N VAL A 96 9.28 10.48 -4.06
CA VAL A 96 9.74 9.10 -3.89
C VAL A 96 9.14 8.16 -4.93
N ILE A 97 7.88 8.34 -5.31
CA ILE A 97 7.25 7.53 -6.35
C ILE A 97 7.76 7.91 -7.74
N TYR A 98 7.93 9.21 -8.03
CA TYR A 98 8.39 9.69 -9.34
C TYR A 98 9.77 9.13 -9.73
N GLU A 99 10.71 9.02 -8.78
CA GLU A 99 12.04 8.44 -9.01
C GLU A 99 12.02 6.95 -9.43
N ARG A 100 10.89 6.26 -9.25
CA ARG A 100 10.74 4.81 -9.49
C ARG A 100 9.91 4.48 -10.72
N LEU A 101 9.38 5.51 -11.38
CA LEU A 101 8.60 5.32 -12.60
C LEU A 101 9.51 4.89 -13.75
N GLY A 102 8.98 4.03 -14.63
CA GLY A 102 9.66 3.69 -15.87
C GLY A 102 9.69 4.87 -16.83
N SER A 103 10.68 4.92 -17.71
CA SER A 103 10.75 5.93 -18.78
C SER A 103 9.58 5.76 -19.76
N GLU A 104 9.16 6.86 -20.40
CA GLU A 104 8.14 6.82 -21.46
C GLU A 104 8.52 5.80 -22.56
N GLY A 105 7.59 4.92 -22.92
CA GLY A 105 7.79 3.88 -23.93
C GLY A 105 8.44 2.58 -23.42
N GLN A 106 8.85 2.51 -22.16
CA GLN A 106 9.33 1.27 -21.56
C GLN A 106 8.15 0.36 -21.21
N SER A 107 8.20 -0.91 -21.62
CA SER A 107 7.21 -1.90 -21.19
C SER A 107 7.28 -2.03 -19.67
N PHE A 108 6.16 -1.82 -18.99
CA PHE A 108 6.08 -1.94 -17.53
C PHE A 108 6.53 -3.33 -17.08
N LYS A 109 7.25 -3.38 -15.96
CA LYS A 109 7.74 -4.64 -15.44
C LYS A 109 6.60 -5.39 -14.76
N ASP A 110 5.86 -6.17 -15.54
CA ASP A 110 5.01 -7.21 -14.97
C ASP A 110 5.88 -8.17 -14.17
N ILE A 111 5.56 -8.33 -12.88
CA ILE A 111 6.27 -9.28 -12.03
C ILE A 111 5.87 -10.67 -12.50
N ASN A 112 6.86 -11.46 -12.91
CA ASN A 112 6.68 -12.88 -13.16
C ASN A 112 7.13 -13.69 -11.93
N LEU A 113 6.74 -14.97 -11.90
CA LEU A 113 7.03 -15.86 -10.76
C LEU A 113 8.53 -15.99 -10.51
N ARG A 114 9.33 -16.12 -11.57
CA ARG A 114 10.78 -16.27 -11.46
C ARG A 114 11.45 -15.06 -10.81
N HIS A 115 11.15 -13.84 -11.29
CA HIS A 115 11.67 -12.61 -10.71
C HIS A 115 11.25 -12.47 -9.23
N LEU A 116 10.02 -12.87 -8.91
CA LEU A 116 9.53 -12.84 -7.54
C LEU A 116 10.29 -13.82 -6.65
N GLU A 117 10.55 -15.05 -7.10
CA GLU A 117 11.30 -16.06 -6.34
C GLU A 117 12.76 -15.63 -6.12
N GLU A 118 13.43 -15.13 -7.15
CA GLU A 118 14.80 -14.59 -7.06
C GLU A 118 14.87 -13.42 -6.07
N TRP A 119 13.89 -12.51 -6.14
CA TRP A 119 13.78 -11.39 -5.20
C TRP A 119 13.47 -11.86 -3.78
N LYS A 120 12.54 -12.82 -3.59
CA LYS A 120 12.19 -13.38 -2.27
C LYS A 120 13.41 -13.97 -1.57
N ASN A 121 14.27 -14.67 -2.31
CA ASN A 121 15.53 -15.19 -1.76
C ASN A 121 16.45 -14.07 -1.28
N THR A 122 16.56 -12.99 -2.05
CA THR A 122 17.37 -11.81 -1.69
C THR A 122 16.79 -11.11 -0.46
N TYR A 123 15.47 -10.90 -0.43
CA TYR A 123 14.75 -10.28 0.67
C TYR A 123 14.85 -11.11 1.95
N HIS A 124 14.74 -12.44 1.86
CA HIS A 124 14.89 -13.33 3.01
C HIS A 124 16.31 -13.29 3.60
N LYS A 125 17.35 -13.26 2.76
CA LYS A 125 18.75 -13.08 3.19
C LYS A 125 18.94 -11.73 3.91
N ALA A 126 18.30 -10.67 3.42
CA ALA A 126 18.31 -9.38 4.09
C ALA A 126 17.57 -9.42 5.45
N ALA A 127 16.38 -10.02 5.49
CA ALA A 127 15.54 -10.10 6.69
C ALA A 127 16.15 -10.91 7.84
N THR A 128 16.93 -11.93 7.50
CA THR A 128 17.64 -12.82 8.44
C THR A 128 19.04 -12.32 8.81
N SER A 129 19.51 -11.23 8.20
CA SER A 129 20.84 -10.71 8.47
C SER A 129 20.93 -10.07 9.86
N LEU A 130 22.01 -10.38 10.59
CA LEU A 130 22.28 -9.82 11.91
C LEU A 130 22.92 -8.41 11.86
N GLN A 131 23.56 -8.07 10.73
CA GLN A 131 24.27 -6.80 10.55
C GLN A 131 23.66 -6.00 9.40
N ASN A 132 23.45 -4.70 9.65
CA ASN A 132 22.91 -3.74 8.67
C ASN A 132 21.58 -4.20 8.04
N LYS A 133 20.73 -4.87 8.83
CA LYS A 133 19.46 -5.45 8.39
C LYS A 133 18.57 -4.43 7.68
N GLU A 134 18.39 -3.26 8.29
CA GLU A 134 17.53 -2.20 7.75
C GLU A 134 17.98 -1.75 6.37
N ARG A 135 19.29 -1.47 6.21
CA ARG A 135 19.88 -1.11 4.92
C ARG A 135 19.70 -2.23 3.88
N LYS A 136 19.98 -3.48 4.23
CA LYS A 136 19.84 -4.62 3.31
C LYS A 136 18.39 -4.84 2.87
N LEU A 137 17.43 -4.63 3.76
CA LEU A 137 16.01 -4.72 3.45
C LEU A 137 15.60 -3.61 2.48
N GLU A 138 16.11 -2.40 2.69
CA GLU A 138 15.84 -1.29 1.77
C GLU A 138 16.48 -1.51 0.40
N ASP A 139 17.74 -1.95 0.35
CA ASP A 139 18.41 -2.29 -0.90
C ASP A 139 17.62 -3.39 -1.65
N ALA A 140 17.14 -4.41 -0.94
CA ALA A 140 16.31 -5.46 -1.53
C ALA A 140 14.95 -4.92 -2.02
N ALA A 141 14.30 -4.02 -1.27
CA ALA A 141 13.05 -3.40 -1.68
C ALA A 141 13.21 -2.57 -2.96
N GLN A 142 14.31 -1.82 -3.10
CA GLN A 142 14.59 -1.02 -4.29
C GLN A 142 14.71 -1.86 -5.57
N LEU A 143 15.20 -3.10 -5.47
CA LEU A 143 15.33 -3.99 -6.64
C LEU A 143 13.99 -4.36 -7.30
N ILE A 144 12.90 -4.40 -6.52
CA ILE A 144 11.57 -4.75 -7.04
C ILE A 144 10.70 -3.51 -7.30
N GLU A 145 10.95 -2.40 -6.61
CA GLU A 145 10.21 -1.14 -6.72
C GLU A 145 10.79 -0.21 -7.80
N THR A 146 10.94 -0.72 -9.01
CA THR A 146 11.50 -0.01 -10.17
C THR A 146 10.68 -0.25 -11.42
N ASN A 147 10.72 0.69 -12.37
CA ASN A 147 9.93 0.68 -13.61
C ASN A 147 8.42 0.60 -13.34
N LEU A 148 7.95 1.36 -12.35
CA LEU A 148 6.55 1.43 -11.95
C LEU A 148 5.74 2.29 -12.93
N SER A 149 4.42 2.05 -12.95
CA SER A 149 3.44 2.89 -13.65
C SER A 149 2.66 3.70 -12.62
N LEU A 150 2.53 5.00 -12.85
CA LEU A 150 1.71 5.85 -11.99
C LEU A 150 0.23 5.61 -12.30
N LEU A 151 -0.50 5.04 -11.34
CA LEU A 151 -1.94 4.80 -11.48
C LEU A 151 -2.79 6.00 -11.09
N GLY A 152 -2.27 6.87 -10.23
CA GLY A 152 -2.96 8.05 -9.73
C GLY A 152 -2.28 8.62 -8.50
N SER A 153 -2.87 9.70 -8.00
CA SER A 153 -2.44 10.40 -6.78
C SER A 153 -3.61 10.50 -5.80
N THR A 154 -3.28 10.78 -4.54
CA THR A 154 -4.24 10.98 -3.47
C THR A 154 -3.89 12.26 -2.73
N ALA A 155 -4.89 13.00 -2.29
CA ALA A 155 -4.72 14.15 -1.41
C ALA A 155 -5.59 13.93 -0.17
N ILE A 156 -5.00 14.16 1.00
CA ILE A 156 -5.69 14.07 2.29
C ILE A 156 -5.55 15.45 2.91
N GLU A 157 -6.68 16.07 3.22
CA GLU A 157 -6.72 17.33 3.93
C GLU A 157 -6.65 17.05 5.43
N ASP A 158 -5.66 17.62 6.10
CA ASP A 158 -5.63 17.69 7.57
C ASP A 158 -6.44 18.91 8.00
N ARG A 159 -7.61 18.67 8.61
CA ARG A 159 -8.54 19.75 8.94
C ARG A 159 -8.01 20.55 10.12
N LEU A 160 -7.84 21.85 9.88
CA LEU A 160 -7.57 22.82 10.93
C LEU A 160 -8.79 22.99 11.85
N GLN A 161 -8.55 23.51 13.05
CA GLN A 161 -9.64 23.95 13.93
C GLN A 161 -10.38 25.13 13.29
N ASP A 162 -11.68 25.23 13.58
CA ASP A 162 -12.52 26.33 13.10
C ASP A 162 -11.96 27.69 13.56
N GLY A 163 -11.90 28.68 12.65
CA GLY A 163 -11.44 30.03 12.96
C GLY A 163 -9.92 30.25 12.88
N VAL A 164 -9.13 29.19 12.67
CA VAL A 164 -7.65 29.31 12.58
C VAL A 164 -7.21 30.19 11.40
N PRO A 165 -7.70 29.98 10.16
CA PRO A 165 -7.32 30.83 9.03
C PRO A 165 -7.65 32.30 9.24
N GLU A 166 -8.83 32.60 9.79
CA GLU A 166 -9.31 33.96 10.06
C GLU A 166 -8.46 34.63 11.13
N THR A 167 -8.16 33.92 12.22
CA THR A 167 -7.34 34.46 13.32
C THR A 167 -5.92 34.77 12.88
N ILE A 168 -5.34 33.98 11.98
CA ILE A 168 -4.00 34.24 11.43
C ILE A 168 -4.00 35.45 10.50
N ALA A 169 -5.08 35.66 9.74
CA ALA A 169 -5.18 36.79 8.82
C ALA A 169 -5.34 38.15 9.54
N ASP A 170 -5.85 38.15 10.77
CA ASP A 170 -6.05 39.34 11.61
C ASP A 170 -4.82 39.73 12.46
N LEU A 171 -3.70 39.00 12.37
CA LEU A 171 -2.41 39.30 13.04
C LEU A 171 -1.50 40.21 12.20
#